data_AF-A0A7S0UH47-F1
#
_entry.id   AF-A0A7S0UH47-F1
#
_cell.length_a   1.000
_cell.length_b   1.000
_cell.length_c   1.000
_cell.angle_alpha   90.00
_cell.angle_beta   90.00
_cell.angle_gamma   90.00
#
_symmetry.space_group_name_H-M   'P 1'
#
loop_
_entity.id
_entity.type
_entity.pdbx_description
1 polymer ?
#
loop_
_entity_poly.entity_id
_entity_poly.type
_entity_poly.pdbx_seq_one_letter_code
_entity_poly.pdbx_strand_id
1 'polypeptide(L)'
;GWALDKLLGGGEVDWAIILEDDLEVSPDFFHYMAAGADLLRRDPTLWTVTAWNDNGLPHLVKDPETVYRSDFMSGLGWIMTRGLWEELGPKWPMAYWDDWMREPKQRMGRSCLRPEVPRTVTFGQVGSSQGQFFASHLSKMQLNTKLVDFTARDMSYLMKDAYDPPFLKRVEAAQVVQVGGKFEGDGKILYSNYNDFKTKAKALGIMDDEKAGVPRTAYLGVVTVRE
;
A
#
# COMPACT_ATOMS: atom_id res chain seq x y z
N GLY A 1 12.15 17.71 0.98
CA GLY A 1 13.15 17.04 1.83
C GLY A 1 13.35 17.68 3.19
N TRP A 2 13.23 19.00 3.38
CA TRP A 2 13.64 19.69 4.63
C TRP A 2 13.12 19.05 5.93
N ALA A 3 11.83 18.69 6.02
CA ALA A 3 11.27 18.09 7.22
C ALA A 3 11.88 16.70 7.53
N LEU A 4 12.05 15.87 6.50
CA LEU A 4 12.70 14.56 6.62
C LEU A 4 14.15 14.70 7.03
N ASP A 5 14.87 15.70 6.50
CA ASP A 5 16.26 15.97 6.85
C ASP A 5 16.41 16.40 8.31
N LYS A 6 15.48 17.22 8.81
CA LYS A 6 15.45 17.62 10.23
C LYS A 6 15.19 16.45 11.17
N LEU A 7 14.33 15.51 10.78
CA LEU A 7 13.96 14.37 11.61
C LEU A 7 15.00 13.23 11.54
N LEU A 8 15.44 12.88 10.33
CA LEU A 8 16.21 11.66 10.07
C LEU A 8 17.69 11.96 9.77
N GLY A 9 18.04 13.14 9.28
CA GLY A 9 19.41 13.50 8.91
C GLY A 9 20.35 13.69 10.12
N GLY A 10 19.81 14.13 11.27
CA GLY A 10 20.58 14.34 12.50
C GLY A 10 20.83 13.08 13.34
N GLY A 11 20.16 11.98 13.00
CA GLY A 11 20.37 10.69 13.64
C GLY A 11 19.70 10.48 15.01
N GLU A 12 18.67 11.25 15.33
CA GLU A 12 17.94 11.15 16.62
C GLU A 12 16.89 10.03 16.65
N VAL A 13 16.30 9.67 15.50
CA VAL A 13 15.28 8.61 15.38
C VAL A 13 15.58 7.65 14.24
N ASP A 14 15.23 6.37 14.39
CA ASP A 14 15.51 5.33 13.36
C ASP A 14 14.53 5.38 12.18
N TRP A 15 13.33 5.89 12.43
CA TRP A 15 12.26 6.00 11.46
C TRP A 15 11.26 7.07 11.91
N ALA A 16 10.48 7.58 10.96
CA ALA A 16 9.42 8.54 11.18
C ALA A 16 8.15 8.11 10.45
N ILE A 17 6.99 8.39 11.03
CA ILE A 17 5.69 8.26 10.36
C ILE A 17 5.38 9.60 9.70
N ILE A 18 5.08 9.57 8.41
CA ILE A 18 4.75 10.71 7.58
C ILE A 18 3.24 10.74 7.37
N LEU A 19 2.60 11.79 7.89
CA LEU A 19 1.17 12.06 7.74
C LEU A 19 1.01 13.44 7.09
N GLU A 20 0.11 13.52 6.12
CA GLU A 20 -0.40 14.79 5.62
C GLU A 20 -1.45 15.33 6.60
N ASP A 21 -1.67 16.64 6.58
CA ASP A 21 -2.53 17.35 7.54
C ASP A 21 -4.03 17.09 7.31
N ASP A 22 -4.38 16.46 6.20
CA ASP A 22 -5.74 16.13 5.79
C ASP A 22 -6.12 14.65 6.04
N LEU A 23 -5.36 13.94 6.87
CA LEU A 23 -5.57 12.52 7.18
C LEU A 23 -6.20 12.29 8.56
N GLU A 24 -7.25 11.49 8.59
CA GLU A 24 -7.79 10.85 9.81
C GLU A 24 -7.17 9.45 9.97
N VAL A 25 -6.77 9.08 11.18
CA VAL A 25 -6.14 7.78 11.50
C VAL A 25 -7.09 6.86 12.27
N SER A 26 -6.97 5.55 12.04
CA SER A 26 -7.77 4.54 12.74
C SER A 26 -7.32 4.33 14.21
N PRO A 27 -8.16 3.72 15.07
CA PRO A 27 -7.80 3.44 16.47
C PRO A 27 -6.56 2.55 16.65
N ASP A 28 -6.24 1.72 15.65
CA ASP A 28 -5.10 0.79 15.66
C ASP A 28 -3.89 1.29 14.87
N PHE A 29 -3.93 2.52 14.33
CA PHE A 29 -2.89 3.07 13.45
C PHE A 29 -1.47 2.91 14.01
N PHE A 30 -1.26 3.29 15.28
CA PHE A 30 0.07 3.23 15.89
C PHE A 30 0.52 1.79 16.19
N HIS A 31 -0.40 0.87 16.51
CA HIS A 31 -0.08 -0.55 16.65
C HIS A 31 0.40 -1.13 15.32
N TYR A 32 -0.31 -0.81 14.23
CA TYR A 32 0.05 -1.21 12.88
C TYR A 32 1.42 -0.65 12.45
N MET A 33 1.66 0.64 12.64
CA MET A 33 2.92 1.27 12.26
C MET A 33 4.10 0.74 13.07
N ALA A 34 3.95 0.55 14.38
CA ALA A 34 5.01 0.03 15.23
C ALA A 34 5.42 -1.40 14.83
N ALA A 35 4.45 -2.30 14.66
CA ALA A 35 4.72 -3.68 14.25
C ALA A 35 5.33 -3.75 12.83
N GLY A 36 4.86 -2.88 11.92
CA GLY A 36 5.43 -2.75 10.58
C GLY A 36 6.88 -2.23 10.58
N ALA A 37 7.21 -1.27 11.45
CA ALA A 37 8.58 -0.75 11.57
C ALA A 37 9.58 -1.84 11.99
N ASP A 38 9.18 -2.77 12.86
CA ASP A 38 10.01 -3.91 13.24
C ASP A 38 10.27 -4.87 12.08
N LEU A 39 9.30 -5.06 11.18
CA LEU A 39 9.52 -5.82 9.94
C LEU A 39 10.48 -5.12 8.98
N LEU A 40 10.41 -3.79 8.85
CA LEU A 40 11.35 -3.03 7.99
C LEU A 40 12.80 -3.20 8.41
N ARG A 41 13.06 -3.37 9.71
CA ARG A 41 14.42 -3.64 10.22
C ARG A 41 14.93 -5.05 9.89
N ARG A 42 14.01 -6.01 9.71
CA ARG A 42 14.31 -7.44 9.56
C ARG A 42 14.32 -7.92 8.11
N ASP A 43 13.54 -7.27 7.24
CA ASP A 43 13.38 -7.66 5.83
C ASP A 43 13.84 -6.52 4.91
N PRO A 44 15.06 -6.58 4.33
CA PRO A 44 15.58 -5.54 3.43
C PRO A 44 14.85 -5.47 2.09
N THR A 45 13.96 -6.42 1.81
CA THR A 45 13.10 -6.38 0.61
C THR A 45 11.85 -5.53 0.84
N LEU A 46 11.61 -5.08 2.08
CA LEU A 46 10.66 -4.03 2.38
C LEU A 46 11.37 -2.68 2.50
N TRP A 47 10.70 -1.61 2.06
CA TRP A 47 11.22 -0.24 2.19
C TRP A 47 10.30 0.72 2.94
N THR A 48 9.01 0.40 3.07
CA THR A 48 8.06 1.22 3.83
C THR A 48 6.81 0.42 4.23
N VAL A 49 6.01 1.00 5.11
CA VAL A 49 4.68 0.55 5.52
C VAL A 49 3.73 1.70 5.20
N THR A 50 2.62 1.43 4.53
CA THR A 50 1.60 2.42 4.18
C THR A 50 0.27 2.07 4.84
N ALA A 51 -0.42 3.04 5.42
CA ALA A 51 -1.73 2.88 6.04
C ALA A 51 -2.89 2.85 5.03
N TRP A 52 -2.63 3.20 3.78
CA TRP A 52 -3.63 3.28 2.73
C TRP A 52 -3.80 1.98 1.94
N ASN A 53 -5.01 1.73 1.45
CA ASN A 53 -5.30 0.76 0.40
C ASN A 53 -6.05 1.49 -0.72
N ASP A 54 -5.43 1.65 -1.90
CA ASP A 54 -6.05 2.35 -3.03
C ASP A 54 -7.36 1.67 -3.52
N ASN A 55 -7.58 0.40 -3.20
CA ASN A 55 -8.81 -0.35 -3.43
C ASN A 55 -9.59 -0.59 -2.13
N GLY A 56 -9.47 0.32 -1.16
CA GLY A 56 -10.04 0.22 0.18
C GLY A 56 -11.54 0.51 0.32
N LEU A 57 -12.34 0.29 -0.74
CA LEU A 57 -13.78 0.57 -0.72
C LEU A 57 -14.52 -0.44 0.16
N PRO A 58 -15.63 -0.06 0.82
CA PRO A 58 -16.34 -0.94 1.77
C PRO A 58 -16.77 -2.32 1.23
N HIS A 59 -16.98 -2.43 -0.09
CA HIS A 59 -17.35 -3.69 -0.76
C HIS A 59 -16.15 -4.46 -1.33
N LEU A 60 -14.92 -3.96 -1.14
CA LEU A 60 -13.67 -4.54 -1.61
C LEU A 60 -12.72 -4.97 -0.48
N VAL A 61 -13.09 -4.73 0.78
CA VAL A 61 -12.30 -5.01 1.98
C VAL A 61 -13.19 -5.64 3.06
N LYS A 62 -12.63 -6.56 3.86
CA LYS A 62 -13.40 -7.29 4.87
C LYS A 62 -12.66 -7.48 6.19
N ASP A 63 -11.42 -7.94 6.14
CA ASP A 63 -10.68 -8.35 7.33
C ASP A 63 -9.73 -7.25 7.81
N PRO A 64 -9.95 -6.61 8.98
CA PRO A 64 -9.03 -5.62 9.49
C PRO A 64 -7.65 -6.24 9.82
N GLU A 65 -7.55 -7.53 10.11
CA GLU A 65 -6.29 -8.14 10.57
C GLU A 65 -5.33 -8.46 9.42
N THR A 66 -5.85 -8.60 8.20
CA THR A 66 -5.04 -8.96 7.04
C THR A 66 -4.16 -7.79 6.56
N VAL A 67 -2.90 -8.10 6.32
CA VAL A 67 -1.88 -7.21 5.73
C VAL A 67 -1.27 -7.90 4.52
N TYR A 68 -0.89 -7.12 3.51
CA TYR A 68 -0.32 -7.61 2.28
C TYR A 68 1.01 -6.93 1.97
N ARG A 69 1.84 -7.61 1.18
CA ARG A 69 2.93 -6.95 0.43
C ARG A 69 2.35 -6.24 -0.80
N SER A 70 2.99 -5.16 -1.24
CA SER A 70 2.61 -4.38 -2.43
C SER A 70 3.84 -3.77 -3.08
N ASP A 71 4.00 -3.90 -4.39
CA ASP A 71 5.03 -3.20 -5.16
C ASP A 71 4.65 -1.74 -5.44
N PHE A 72 3.40 -1.36 -5.17
CA PHE A 72 2.91 0.01 -5.26
C PHE A 72 3.02 0.71 -3.90
N MET A 73 3.74 1.83 -3.84
CA MET A 73 3.79 2.70 -2.66
C MET A 73 2.60 3.66 -2.67
N SER A 74 1.62 3.35 -1.83
CA SER A 74 0.36 4.08 -1.72
C SER A 74 0.48 5.43 -1.00
N GLY A 75 1.46 5.59 -0.11
CA GLY A 75 1.62 6.80 0.69
C GLY A 75 0.51 6.95 1.74
N LEU A 76 0.00 8.18 1.91
CA LEU A 76 -1.16 8.53 2.74
C LEU A 76 -1.10 7.92 4.16
N GLY A 77 -0.07 8.30 4.92
CA GLY A 77 0.31 7.67 6.18
C GLY A 77 1.31 6.55 5.95
N TRP A 78 2.59 6.84 6.08
CA TRP A 78 3.64 5.88 5.75
C TRP A 78 4.93 6.06 6.55
N ILE A 79 5.78 5.04 6.58
CA ILE A 79 7.04 5.06 7.36
C ILE A 79 8.23 5.39 6.46
N MET A 80 9.03 6.38 6.85
CA MET A 80 10.37 6.62 6.32
C MET A 80 11.41 6.14 7.33
N THR A 81 12.26 5.18 6.95
CA THR A 81 13.42 4.80 7.79
C THR A 81 14.59 5.73 7.53
N ARG A 82 15.48 5.85 8.51
CA ARG A 82 16.72 6.63 8.37
C ARG A 82 17.57 6.12 7.21
N GLY A 83 17.79 4.81 7.11
CA GLY A 83 18.56 4.23 6.01
C GLY A 83 17.95 4.50 4.64
N LEU A 84 16.61 4.51 4.52
CA LEU A 84 15.95 4.91 3.28
C LEU A 84 16.15 6.41 3.01
N TRP A 85 16.08 7.27 4.03
CA TRP A 85 16.34 8.70 3.88
C TRP A 85 17.79 9.00 3.47
N GLU A 86 18.78 8.30 4.01
CA GLU A 86 20.19 8.42 3.59
C GLU A 86 20.36 8.06 2.10
N GLU A 87 19.60 7.10 1.60
CA GLU A 87 19.59 6.74 0.18
C GLU A 87 18.87 7.79 -0.69
N LEU A 88 17.68 8.23 -0.28
CA LEU A 88 16.79 9.07 -1.10
C LEU A 88 17.09 10.57 -0.99
N GLY A 89 17.49 11.04 0.19
CA GLY A 89 17.70 12.45 0.54
C GLY A 89 18.67 13.16 -0.41
N PRO A 90 19.86 12.60 -0.72
CA PRO A 90 20.82 13.21 -1.66
C PRO A 90 20.28 13.38 -3.08
N LYS A 91 19.27 12.59 -3.47
CA LYS A 91 18.64 12.59 -4.80
C LYS A 91 17.17 13.02 -4.75
N TRP A 92 16.73 13.66 -3.66
CA TRP A 92 15.33 14.01 -3.45
C TRP A 92 14.83 14.96 -4.57
N PRO A 93 13.69 14.68 -5.19
CA PRO A 93 13.23 15.43 -6.36
C PRO A 93 12.69 16.81 -5.96
N MET A 94 12.67 17.72 -6.92
CA MET A 94 12.08 19.06 -6.74
C MET A 94 10.55 19.02 -6.64
N ALA A 95 9.89 18.05 -7.29
CA ALA A 95 8.43 17.90 -7.35
C ALA A 95 8.04 16.43 -7.52
N TYR A 96 6.75 16.12 -7.33
CA TYR A 96 6.16 14.78 -7.55
C TYR A 96 6.93 13.66 -6.84
N TRP A 97 7.23 13.88 -5.56
CA TRP A 97 8.11 13.01 -4.78
C TRP A 97 7.58 11.57 -4.68
N ASP A 98 6.26 11.41 -4.64
CA ASP A 98 5.58 10.13 -4.53
C ASP A 98 5.68 9.32 -5.84
N ASP A 99 5.41 9.95 -6.98
CA ASP A 99 5.60 9.32 -8.29
C ASP A 99 7.08 9.01 -8.56
N TRP A 100 8.00 9.91 -8.17
CA TRP A 100 9.43 9.66 -8.26
C TRP A 100 9.88 8.48 -7.39
N MET A 101 9.34 8.33 -6.17
CA MET A 101 9.62 7.16 -5.34
C MET A 101 9.16 5.87 -6.04
N ARG A 102 7.99 5.86 -6.68
CA ARG A 102 7.44 4.69 -7.38
C ARG A 102 8.29 4.21 -8.56
N GLU A 103 9.17 5.05 -9.10
CA GLU A 103 10.05 4.67 -10.21
C GLU A 103 10.99 3.50 -9.84
N PRO A 104 11.30 2.59 -10.78
CA PRO A 104 12.19 1.46 -10.53
C PRO A 104 13.58 1.83 -10.00
N LYS A 105 14.09 3.02 -10.36
CA LYS A 105 15.41 3.52 -9.91
C LYS A 105 15.45 3.82 -8.41
N GLN A 106 14.31 4.12 -7.79
CA GLN A 106 14.16 4.39 -6.37
C GLN A 106 13.65 3.14 -5.67
N ARG A 107 12.57 2.54 -6.19
CA ARG A 107 11.95 1.35 -5.61
C ARG A 107 12.92 0.17 -5.55
N MET A 108 13.80 -0.01 -6.54
CA MET A 108 14.82 -1.06 -6.59
C MET A 108 14.26 -2.48 -6.33
N GLY A 109 13.03 -2.74 -6.78
CA GLY A 109 12.36 -4.03 -6.58
C GLY A 109 11.90 -4.32 -5.15
N ARG A 110 12.00 -3.36 -4.22
CA ARG A 110 11.46 -3.46 -2.86
C ARG A 110 9.95 -3.26 -2.86
N SER A 111 9.29 -3.82 -1.85
CA SER A 111 7.83 -3.76 -1.68
C SER A 111 7.47 -3.03 -0.39
N CYS A 112 6.23 -2.56 -0.29
CA CYS A 112 5.65 -1.99 0.92
C CYS A 112 4.78 -3.03 1.63
N LEU A 113 4.50 -2.79 2.91
CA LEU A 113 3.33 -3.36 3.55
C LEU A 113 2.14 -2.43 3.40
N ARG A 114 0.96 -3.00 3.15
CA ARG A 114 -0.31 -2.26 3.13
C ARG A 114 -1.42 -3.09 3.77
N PRO A 115 -2.36 -2.49 4.49
CA PRO A 115 -3.45 -3.22 5.11
C PRO A 115 -4.51 -3.67 4.08
N GLU A 116 -5.37 -4.63 4.45
CA GLU A 116 -6.62 -4.86 3.75
C GLU A 116 -7.59 -3.69 3.96
N VAL A 117 -7.95 -3.40 5.21
CA VAL A 117 -8.78 -2.24 5.56
C VAL A 117 -7.88 -1.03 5.86
N PRO A 118 -8.04 0.12 5.18
CA PRO A 118 -7.27 1.33 5.42
C PRO A 118 -7.19 1.75 6.90
N ARG A 119 -6.01 2.23 7.31
CA ARG A 119 -5.70 2.81 8.63
C ARG A 119 -5.70 4.34 8.59
N THR A 120 -5.86 4.90 7.40
CA THR A 120 -5.99 6.33 7.14
C THR A 120 -7.11 6.57 6.14
N VAL A 121 -7.75 7.72 6.24
CA VAL A 121 -8.60 8.31 5.20
C VAL A 121 -8.32 9.80 5.06
N THR A 122 -8.44 10.33 3.85
CA THR A 122 -8.32 11.78 3.62
C THR A 122 -9.69 12.45 3.74
N PHE A 123 -9.72 13.60 4.42
CA PHE A 123 -10.85 14.53 4.42
C PHE A 123 -10.58 15.78 3.59
N GLY A 124 -9.43 15.85 2.89
CA GLY A 124 -8.98 16.97 2.08
C GLY A 124 -9.73 17.09 0.75
N GLN A 125 -10.86 17.78 0.74
CA GLN A 125 -11.62 18.05 -0.49
C GLN A 125 -10.92 19.05 -1.42
N VAL A 126 -10.11 19.96 -0.86
CA VAL A 126 -9.39 21.02 -1.58
C VAL A 126 -7.91 20.86 -1.29
N GLY A 127 -7.12 20.56 -2.32
CA GLY A 127 -5.67 20.34 -2.21
C GLY A 127 -4.93 20.69 -3.49
N SER A 128 -3.63 20.40 -3.52
CA SER A 128 -2.74 20.67 -4.67
C SER A 128 -3.17 19.97 -5.97
N SER A 129 -4.01 18.93 -5.87
CA SER A 129 -4.62 18.19 -6.98
C SER A 129 -5.98 18.73 -7.46
N GLN A 130 -6.45 19.88 -6.94
CA GLN A 130 -7.78 20.45 -7.26
C GLN A 130 -8.96 19.48 -7.03
N GLY A 131 -8.82 18.55 -6.07
CA GLY A 131 -9.87 17.57 -5.75
C GLY A 131 -10.03 16.45 -6.79
N GLN A 132 -9.06 16.28 -7.69
CA GLN A 132 -9.04 15.17 -8.63
C GLN A 132 -9.09 13.84 -7.86
N PHE A 133 -10.06 12.99 -8.20
CA PHE A 133 -10.38 11.70 -7.55
C PHE A 133 -10.98 11.75 -6.13
N PHE A 134 -11.06 12.91 -5.46
CA PHE A 134 -11.56 12.98 -4.08
C PHE A 134 -13.03 12.52 -3.98
N ALA A 135 -13.93 13.16 -4.73
CA ALA A 135 -15.37 12.85 -4.67
C ALA A 135 -15.73 11.51 -5.33
N SER A 136 -14.98 11.08 -6.34
CA SER A 136 -15.26 9.83 -7.05
C SER A 136 -14.76 8.60 -6.30
N HIS A 137 -13.63 8.71 -5.59
CA HIS A 137 -12.91 7.56 -5.02
C HIS A 137 -12.44 7.76 -3.57
N LEU A 138 -11.63 8.79 -3.27
CA LEU A 138 -10.94 8.90 -1.98
C LEU A 138 -11.89 9.06 -0.78
N SER A 139 -12.97 9.83 -0.93
CA SER A 139 -13.95 10.09 0.15
C SER A 139 -14.81 8.88 0.53
N LYS A 140 -14.74 7.79 -0.24
CA LYS A 140 -15.53 6.57 -0.03
C LYS A 140 -14.76 5.45 0.65
N MET A 141 -13.52 5.70 1.02
CA MET A 141 -12.63 4.66 1.56
C MET A 141 -13.03 4.27 2.97
N GLN A 142 -12.94 2.97 3.26
CA GLN A 142 -13.32 2.43 4.55
C GLN A 142 -12.20 2.65 5.56
N LEU A 143 -12.37 3.60 6.48
CA LEU A 143 -11.49 3.68 7.65
C LEU A 143 -11.77 2.49 8.57
N ASN A 144 -10.71 1.83 9.03
CA ASN A 144 -10.83 0.79 10.05
C ASN A 144 -11.31 1.38 11.39
N THR A 145 -12.30 0.75 12.01
CA THR A 145 -12.83 1.12 13.33
C THR A 145 -12.59 0.06 14.40
N LYS A 146 -11.96 -1.07 14.04
CA LYS A 146 -11.67 -2.18 14.95
C LYS A 146 -10.25 -2.07 15.49
N LEU A 147 -10.09 -2.13 16.81
CA LEU A 147 -8.76 -2.17 17.42
C LEU A 147 -8.11 -3.54 17.16
N VAL A 148 -7.03 -3.56 16.40
CA VAL A 148 -6.17 -4.73 16.19
C VAL A 148 -4.81 -4.44 16.82
N ASP A 149 -4.45 -5.18 17.86
CA ASP A 149 -3.11 -5.06 18.46
C ASP A 149 -2.09 -5.86 17.62
N PHE A 150 -1.53 -5.21 16.60
CA PHE A 150 -0.49 -5.80 15.76
C PHE A 150 0.83 -6.05 16.51
N THR A 151 1.11 -5.31 17.58
CA THR A 151 2.34 -5.49 18.35
C THR A 151 2.33 -6.79 19.16
N ALA A 152 1.14 -7.30 19.48
CA ALA A 152 0.94 -8.60 20.12
C ALA A 152 0.83 -9.77 19.12
N ARG A 153 0.94 -9.53 17.80
CA ARG A 153 0.72 -10.54 16.76
C ARG A 153 2.01 -10.92 16.04
N ASP A 154 2.08 -12.17 15.59
CA ASP A 154 3.15 -12.59 14.71
C ASP A 154 2.88 -12.14 13.26
N MET A 155 3.59 -11.11 12.83
CA MET A 155 3.57 -10.62 11.45
C MET A 155 4.70 -11.19 10.58
N SER A 156 5.43 -12.21 11.06
CA SER A 156 6.56 -12.83 10.34
C SER A 156 6.14 -13.45 9.00
N TYR A 157 4.87 -13.80 8.82
CA TYR A 157 4.29 -14.25 7.55
C TYR A 157 4.43 -13.22 6.41
N LEU A 158 4.71 -11.95 6.72
CA LEU A 158 4.92 -10.88 5.75
C LEU A 158 6.38 -10.75 5.27
N MET A 159 7.33 -11.42 5.93
CA MET A 159 8.70 -11.48 5.42
C MET A 159 8.71 -12.19 4.07
N LYS A 160 9.46 -11.69 3.09
CA LYS A 160 9.36 -12.14 1.69
C LYS A 160 9.42 -13.67 1.52
N ASP A 161 10.39 -14.32 2.16
CA ASP A 161 10.58 -15.78 2.06
C ASP A 161 9.41 -16.58 2.67
N ALA A 162 8.70 -16.01 3.64
CA ALA A 162 7.50 -16.59 4.24
C ALA A 162 6.23 -16.23 3.45
N TYR A 163 6.20 -15.06 2.81
CA TYR A 163 5.03 -14.54 2.12
C TYR A 163 4.87 -15.12 0.71
N ASP A 164 5.96 -15.17 -0.07
CA ASP A 164 5.90 -15.49 -1.50
C ASP A 164 5.36 -16.89 -1.79
N PRO A 165 5.86 -17.98 -1.16
CA PRO A 165 5.41 -19.32 -1.49
C PRO A 165 3.90 -19.54 -1.29
N PRO A 166 3.28 -19.22 -0.12
CA PRO A 166 1.84 -19.41 0.05
C PRO A 166 1.02 -18.42 -0.79
N PHE A 167 1.50 -17.19 -1.02
CA PHE A 167 0.83 -16.23 -1.88
C PHE A 167 0.73 -16.73 -3.32
N LEU A 168 1.85 -17.12 -3.93
CA LEU A 168 1.90 -17.61 -5.30
C LEU A 168 1.09 -18.90 -5.45
N LYS A 169 1.19 -19.82 -4.48
CA LYS A 169 0.37 -21.05 -4.47
C LYS A 169 -1.13 -20.73 -4.44
N ARG A 170 -1.56 -19.74 -3.65
CA ARG A 170 -2.96 -19.30 -3.59
C ARG A 170 -3.41 -18.71 -4.94
N VAL A 171 -2.59 -17.86 -5.56
CA VAL A 171 -2.87 -17.29 -6.88
C VAL A 171 -2.93 -18.38 -7.96
N GLU A 172 -2.03 -19.36 -7.95
CA GLU A 172 -2.06 -20.48 -8.89
C GLU A 172 -3.31 -21.35 -8.71
N ALA A 173 -3.70 -21.65 -7.47
CA ALA A 173 -4.85 -22.48 -7.15
C ALA A 173 -6.20 -21.79 -7.38
N ALA A 174 -6.25 -20.46 -7.41
CA ALA A 174 -7.49 -19.71 -7.62
C ALA A 174 -8.15 -20.05 -8.97
N GLN A 175 -9.48 -20.16 -8.96
CA GLN A 175 -10.28 -20.51 -10.13
C GLN A 175 -10.20 -19.40 -11.18
N VAL A 176 -9.81 -19.74 -12.41
CA VAL A 176 -9.85 -18.77 -13.51
C VAL A 176 -11.30 -18.45 -13.85
N VAL A 177 -11.67 -17.17 -13.75
CA VAL A 177 -12.99 -16.66 -14.09
C VAL A 177 -12.91 -15.43 -14.99
N GLN A 178 -14.04 -15.12 -15.63
CA GLN A 178 -14.23 -13.86 -16.33
C GLN A 178 -14.78 -12.80 -15.37
N VAL A 179 -14.72 -11.53 -15.76
CA VAL A 179 -15.35 -10.44 -15.00
C VAL A 179 -16.85 -10.73 -14.83
N GLY A 180 -17.34 -10.69 -13.59
CA GLY A 180 -18.74 -11.03 -13.24
C GLY A 180 -19.05 -12.53 -13.24
N GLY A 181 -18.05 -13.39 -13.46
CA GLY A 181 -18.19 -14.84 -13.35
C GLY A 181 -18.28 -15.28 -11.88
N LYS A 182 -19.09 -16.31 -11.62
CA LYS A 182 -19.19 -16.93 -10.28
C LYS A 182 -17.99 -17.82 -10.00
N PHE A 183 -17.55 -17.83 -8.75
CA PHE A 183 -16.50 -18.70 -8.22
C PHE A 183 -16.84 -19.11 -6.79
N GLU A 184 -16.25 -20.20 -6.32
CA GLU A 184 -16.25 -20.58 -4.90
C GLU A 184 -14.83 -20.45 -4.35
N GLY A 185 -14.68 -19.82 -3.19
CA GLY A 185 -13.36 -19.55 -2.62
C GLY A 185 -12.65 -18.39 -3.33
N ASP A 186 -11.46 -18.64 -3.87
CA ASP A 186 -10.67 -17.61 -4.57
C ASP A 186 -10.84 -17.70 -6.09
N GLY A 187 -11.23 -16.60 -6.72
CA GLY A 187 -11.24 -16.42 -8.17
C GLY A 187 -10.06 -15.58 -8.66
N LYS A 188 -9.60 -15.82 -9.89
CA LYS A 188 -8.62 -14.97 -10.58
C LYS A 188 -9.08 -14.59 -11.98
N ILE A 189 -8.85 -13.33 -12.32
CA ILE A 189 -9.07 -12.78 -13.67
C ILE A 189 -7.70 -12.47 -14.25
N LEU A 190 -7.34 -13.15 -15.32
CA LEU A 190 -6.05 -12.95 -16.00
C LEU A 190 -6.12 -11.71 -16.88
N TYR A 191 -5.03 -10.95 -16.95
CA TYR A 191 -4.84 -9.89 -17.92
C TYR A 191 -3.51 -10.08 -18.66
N SER A 192 -3.46 -9.65 -19.92
CA SER A 192 -2.31 -9.90 -20.81
C SER A 192 -1.39 -8.69 -20.98
N ASN A 193 -1.91 -7.48 -20.77
CA ASN A 193 -1.19 -6.23 -20.88
C ASN A 193 -1.95 -5.12 -20.13
N TYR A 194 -1.38 -3.92 -20.06
CA TYR A 194 -1.98 -2.79 -19.33
C TYR A 194 -3.36 -2.37 -19.86
N ASN A 195 -3.61 -2.38 -21.17
CA ASN A 195 -4.92 -1.99 -21.72
C ASN A 195 -6.01 -3.00 -21.32
N ASP A 196 -5.67 -4.29 -21.32
CA ASP A 196 -6.53 -5.37 -20.86
C ASP A 196 -6.79 -5.27 -19.34
N PHE A 197 -5.73 -5.04 -18.54
CA PHE A 197 -5.84 -4.75 -17.12
C PHE A 197 -6.80 -3.59 -16.85
N LYS A 198 -6.56 -2.43 -17.50
CA LYS A 198 -7.37 -1.22 -17.33
C LYS A 198 -8.84 -1.46 -17.64
N THR A 199 -9.14 -2.22 -18.69
CA THR A 199 -10.51 -2.55 -19.07
C THR A 199 -11.20 -3.40 -18.00
N LYS A 200 -10.51 -4.44 -17.50
CA LYS A 200 -11.02 -5.35 -16.46
C LYS A 200 -11.13 -4.65 -15.10
N ALA A 201 -10.15 -3.84 -14.73
CA ALA A 201 -10.13 -3.06 -13.50
C ALA A 201 -11.34 -2.11 -13.41
N LYS A 202 -11.60 -1.36 -14.49
CA LYS A 202 -12.81 -0.53 -14.60
C LYS A 202 -14.10 -1.33 -14.41
N ALA A 203 -14.20 -2.50 -15.03
CA ALA A 203 -15.39 -3.34 -14.94
C ALA A 203 -15.58 -3.95 -13.53
N LEU A 204 -14.50 -4.12 -12.77
CA LEU A 204 -14.50 -4.57 -11.37
C LEU A 204 -14.69 -3.42 -10.37
N GLY A 205 -14.65 -2.16 -10.80
CA GLY A 205 -14.73 -1.00 -9.90
C GLY A 205 -13.48 -0.78 -9.04
N ILE A 206 -12.32 -1.30 -9.46
CA ILE A 206 -11.02 -1.10 -8.81
C ILE A 206 -10.22 -0.03 -9.55
N MET A 207 -9.15 0.48 -8.93
CA MET A 207 -8.24 1.44 -9.57
C MET A 207 -7.62 0.88 -10.84
N ASP A 208 -7.73 1.63 -11.94
CA ASP A 208 -7.39 1.20 -13.30
C ASP A 208 -6.10 1.84 -13.84
N ASP A 209 -5.42 2.67 -13.03
CA ASP A 209 -4.14 3.27 -13.35
C ASP A 209 -2.95 2.46 -12.81
N GLU A 210 -1.79 2.73 -13.39
CA GLU A 210 -0.50 2.24 -12.92
C GLU A 210 0.49 3.40 -12.76
N LYS A 211 1.53 3.18 -11.95
CA LYS A 211 2.69 4.06 -11.88
C LYS A 211 3.94 3.25 -12.16
N ALA A 212 4.69 3.67 -13.18
CA ALA A 212 5.91 3.01 -13.64
C ALA A 212 5.76 1.49 -13.85
N GLY A 213 4.66 1.06 -14.48
CA GLY A 213 4.38 -0.36 -14.78
C GLY A 213 3.80 -1.17 -13.62
N VAL A 214 3.44 -0.52 -12.50
CA VAL A 214 2.88 -1.19 -11.31
C VAL A 214 1.44 -0.73 -11.09
N PRO A 215 0.44 -1.63 -11.22
CA PRO A 215 -0.93 -1.32 -10.85
C PRO A 215 -1.06 -1.05 -9.34
N ARG A 216 -2.06 -0.26 -8.98
CA ARG A 216 -2.34 0.09 -7.58
C ARG A 216 -2.52 -1.16 -6.72
N THR A 217 -1.88 -1.20 -5.55
CA THR A 217 -1.90 -2.32 -4.57
C THR A 217 -1.36 -3.66 -5.06
N ALA A 218 -0.82 -3.72 -6.28
CA ALA A 218 -0.36 -4.97 -6.87
C ALA A 218 0.90 -5.49 -6.16
N TYR A 219 1.01 -6.80 -6.05
CA TYR A 219 2.24 -7.49 -5.70
C TYR A 219 2.51 -8.57 -6.74
N LEU A 220 3.69 -8.54 -7.37
CA LEU A 220 4.03 -9.44 -8.49
C LEU A 220 2.98 -9.40 -9.62
N GLY A 221 2.42 -8.21 -9.86
CA GLY A 221 1.35 -7.98 -10.86
C GLY A 221 -0.06 -8.42 -10.41
N VAL A 222 -0.23 -8.97 -9.21
CA VAL A 222 -1.55 -9.42 -8.72
C VAL A 222 -2.18 -8.34 -7.85
N VAL A 223 -3.34 -7.83 -8.27
CA VAL A 223 -4.19 -6.94 -7.46
C VAL A 223 -5.18 -7.81 -6.68
N THR A 224 -5.12 -7.75 -5.35
CA THR A 224 -5.99 -8.56 -4.46
C THR A 224 -7.05 -7.68 -3.82
N VAL A 225 -8.32 -8.06 -3.99
CA VAL A 225 -9.50 -7.44 -3.35
C VAL A 225 -10.41 -8.53 -2.75
N ARG A 226 -11.37 -8.14 -1.91
CA ARG A 226 -12.38 -9.04 -1.34
C ARG A 226 -13.78 -8.64 -1.80
N GLU A 227 -14.45 -9.52 -2.54
CA GLU A 227 -15.90 -9.45 -2.81
C GLU A 227 -16.67 -10.15 -1.70
#